data_AF-A0A917P957-F1
#
_entry.id   AF-A0A917P957-F1
#
_cell.length_a   1.000
_cell.length_b   1.000
_cell.length_c   1.000
_cell.angle_alpha   90.00
_cell.angle_beta   90.00
_cell.angle_gamma   90.00
#
_symmetry.space_group_name_H-M   'P 1'
#
loop_
_entity.id
_entity.type
_entity.pdbx_description
1 polymer ?
#
loop_
_entity_poly.entity_id
_entity_poly.type
_entity_poly.pdbx_seq_one_letter_code
_entity_poly.pdbx_strand_id
1 'polypeptide(L)' 'MVTAASVSDSEAGEQLLGQIAAGHPTITKAWVATGYKTQAIEHGATLGIDVDAVPRNTQIKGFSVVPRRWVVE' A
#
# COMPACT_ATOMS: atom_id res chain seq x y z
N MET A 1 -11.50 -2.15 5.64
CA MET A 1 -11.88 -0.73 5.76
C MET A 1 -12.50 -0.28 4.44
N VAL A 2 -13.53 0.56 4.48
CA VAL A 2 -14.12 1.19 3.30
C VAL A 2 -14.12 2.69 3.58
N THR A 3 -13.57 3.50 2.68
CA THR A 3 -13.48 4.95 2.81
C THR A 3 -14.39 5.65 1.81
N ALA A 4 -14.74 6.91 2.08
CA ALA A 4 -15.43 7.73 1.10
C ALA A 4 -14.50 8.02 -0.10
N ALA A 5 -15.08 8.21 -1.28
CA ALA A 5 -14.32 8.49 -2.51
C ALA A 5 -13.49 9.78 -2.47
N SER A 6 -13.76 10.68 -1.52
CA SER A 6 -13.00 11.91 -1.30
C SER A 6 -11.72 11.70 -0.48
N VAL A 7 -11.57 10.54 0.16
CA VAL A 7 -10.38 10.21 0.96
C VAL A 7 -9.28 9.77 0.00
N SER A 8 -8.11 10.35 0.14
CA SER A 8 -6.97 9.94 -0.67
C SER A 8 -6.47 8.56 -0.28
N ASP A 9 -5.90 7.84 -1.25
CA ASP A 9 -5.25 6.55 -0.99
C ASP A 9 -4.16 6.66 0.09
N SER A 10 -3.48 7.81 0.20
CA SER A 10 -2.42 8.01 1.20
C SER A 10 -2.99 8.07 2.62
N GLU A 11 -4.03 8.87 2.84
CA GLU A 11 -4.71 8.94 4.14
C GLU A 11 -5.34 7.60 4.54
N ALA A 12 -5.99 6.92 3.59
CA ALA A 12 -6.51 5.57 3.81
C ALA A 12 -5.38 4.57 4.12
N GLY A 13 -4.24 4.69 3.44
CA GLY A 13 -3.06 3.86 3.65
C GLY A 13 -2.49 4.00 5.05
N GLU A 14 -2.31 5.23 5.53
CA GLU A 14 -1.81 5.50 6.88
C GLU A 14 -2.72 4.90 7.95
N GLN A 15 -4.03 5.15 7.85
CA GLN A 15 -4.99 4.61 8.80
C GLN A 15 -5.00 3.07 8.81
N LEU A 16 -4.86 2.44 7.65
CA LEU A 16 -4.80 0.98 7.54
C LEU A 16 -3.51 0.42 8.13
N LEU A 17 -2.36 1.01 7.82
CA LEU A 17 -1.06 0.59 8.34
C LEU A 17 -1.02 0.69 9.87
N GLY A 18 -1.57 1.76 10.45
CA GLY A 18 -1.69 1.89 11.91
C GLY A 18 -2.50 0.78 12.56
N GLN A 19 -3.64 0.40 11.96
CA GLN A 19 -4.46 -0.71 12.45
C GLN A 19 -3.72 -2.06 12.34
N ILE A 20 -3.00 -2.28 11.24
CA ILE A 20 -2.23 -3.50 11.01
C ILE A 20 -1.09 -3.61 12.03
N ALA A 21 -0.31 -2.55 12.24
CA ALA A 21 0.79 -2.57 13.19
C ALA A 21 0.30 -2.87 14.63
N ALA A 22 -0.85 -2.33 15.01
CA ALA A 22 -1.44 -2.57 16.32
C ALA A 22 -2.02 -3.99 16.48
N GLY A 23 -2.69 -4.52 15.46
CA GLY A 23 -3.36 -5.83 15.52
C GLY A 23 -2.46 -7.02 15.16
N HIS A 24 -1.42 -6.78 14.38
CA HIS A 24 -0.59 -7.79 13.74
C HIS A 24 0.88 -7.36 13.70
N PRO A 25 1.57 -7.28 14.85
CA PRO A 25 2.92 -6.74 14.96
C PRO A 25 3.99 -7.56 14.22
N THR A 26 3.65 -8.75 13.73
CA THR A 26 4.55 -9.59 12.91
C THR A 26 4.55 -9.21 11.43
N ILE A 27 3.60 -8.37 10.98
CA ILE A 27 3.55 -7.91 9.60
C ILE A 27 4.58 -6.79 9.43
N THR A 28 5.55 -7.02 8.54
CA THR A 28 6.67 -6.10 8.31
C THR A 28 6.78 -5.64 6.85
N LYS A 29 5.91 -6.14 5.96
CA LYS A 29 5.96 -5.85 4.52
C LYS A 29 4.57 -5.51 3.99
N ALA A 30 4.49 -4.48 3.18
CA ALA A 30 3.28 -4.10 2.46
C ALA A 30 3.63 -3.60 1.05
N TRP A 31 2.68 -3.71 0.13
CA TRP A 31 2.82 -3.20 -1.23
C TRP A 31 1.65 -2.27 -1.55
N VAL A 32 1.94 -1.16 -2.21
CA VAL A 32 0.95 -0.15 -2.61
C VAL A 32 1.00 0.10 -4.10
N ALA A 33 -0.12 0.57 -4.66
CA ALA A 33 -0.12 1.07 -6.03
C ALA A 33 0.67 2.38 -6.12
N THR A 34 1.20 2.71 -7.30
CA THR A 34 1.91 3.99 -7.54
C THR A 34 1.06 5.25 -7.27
N GLY A 35 -0.25 5.11 -7.05
CA GLY A 35 -1.13 6.22 -6.65
C GLY A 35 -0.96 6.66 -5.20
N TYR A 36 -0.34 5.83 -4.36
CA TYR A 36 0.00 6.20 -2.99
C TYR A 36 1.19 7.17 -3.02
N LYS A 37 1.05 8.31 -2.35
CA LYS A 37 2.12 9.28 -2.19
C LYS A 37 3.13 8.78 -1.16
N THR A 38 4.31 9.41 -1.14
CA THR A 38 5.43 9.10 -0.23
C THR A 38 5.01 9.03 1.25
N GLN A 39 3.97 9.77 1.64
CA GLN A 39 3.39 9.76 2.99
C GLN A 39 3.07 8.35 3.54
N ALA A 40 2.42 7.50 2.77
CA ALA A 40 2.08 6.15 3.23
C ALA A 40 3.34 5.27 3.44
N ILE A 41 4.39 5.51 2.64
CA ILE A 41 5.67 4.81 2.76
C ILE A 41 6.42 5.27 4.01
N GLU A 42 6.51 6.59 4.19
CA GLU A 42 7.13 7.20 5.37
C GLU A 42 6.42 6.76 6.65
N HIS A 43 5.09 6.75 6.66
CA HIS A 43 4.31 6.30 7.80
C HIS A 43 4.53 4.81 8.10
N GLY A 44 4.52 3.94 7.08
CA GLY A 44 4.84 2.52 7.24
C GLY A 44 6.19 2.30 7.90
N ALA A 45 7.22 3.04 7.47
CA ALA A 45 8.55 2.97 8.07
C ALA A 45 8.55 3.31 9.57
N THR A 46 7.73 4.26 10.02
CA THR A 46 7.60 4.57 11.46
C THR A 46 6.98 3.44 12.27
N LEU A 47 6.24 2.54 11.61
CA LEU A 47 5.58 1.39 12.22
C LEU A 47 6.38 0.08 12.07
N GLY A 48 7.57 0.13 11.46
CA GLY A 48 8.37 -1.06 11.16
C GLY A 48 7.82 -1.87 9.97
N ILE A 49 6.97 -1.27 9.14
CA ILE A 49 6.40 -1.88 7.94
C ILE A 49 7.09 -1.27 6.72
N ASP A 50 7.83 -2.09 5.98
CA ASP A 50 8.42 -1.71 4.72
C ASP A 50 7.35 -1.69 3.61
N VAL A 51 7.12 -0.52 3.02
CA VAL A 51 6.04 -0.27 2.06
C VAL A 51 6.65 -0.02 0.68
N ASP A 52 6.43 -0.97 -0.23
CA ASP A 52 6.92 -0.88 -1.61
C ASP A 52 5.84 -0.42 -2.59
N ALA A 53 6.13 0.63 -3.37
CA ALA A 53 5.27 1.02 -4.48
C ALA A 53 5.50 0.10 -5.69
N VAL A 54 4.46 -0.63 -6.10
CA VAL A 54 4.57 -1.52 -7.26
C VAL A 54 4.34 -0.73 -8.54
N PRO A 55 5.35 -0.59 -9.42
CA PRO A 55 5.27 0.26 -10.59
C PRO A 55 4.18 -0.20 -11.57
N ARG A 56 3.60 0.76 -12.28
CA ARG A 56 2.78 0.48 -13.45
C ARG A 56 3.69 0.25 -14.67
N ASN A 57 3.39 -0.75 -15.48
CA ASN A 57 4.03 -0.90 -16.78
C ASN A 57 3.57 0.25 -17.70
N THR A 58 4.47 1.19 -17.98
CA THR A 58 4.20 2.39 -18.80
C THR A 58 4.13 2.11 -20.30
N GLN A 59 4.58 0.93 -20.74
CA GLN A 59 4.56 0.53 -22.15
C GLN A 59 3.19 0.00 -22.61
N ILE A 60 2.28 -0.31 -21.67
CA ILE A 60 0.95 -0.84 -21.97
C ILE A 60 -0.10 0.25 -21.69
N LYS A 61 -0.84 0.64 -22.73
CA LYS A 61 -2.05 1.47 -22.57
C LYS A 61 -3.18 0.61 -22.03
N GLY A 62 -3.91 1.12 -21.04
CA GLY A 62 -5.03 0.40 -20.42
C GLY A 62 -4.59 -0.51 -19.27
N PHE A 63 -5.38 -1.55 -19.01
CA PHE A 63 -5.18 -2.49 -17.91
C PHE A 63 -4.24 -3.62 -18.33
N SER A 64 -3.30 -3.97 -17.47
CA SER A 64 -2.36 -5.08 -17.67
C SER A 64 -2.47 -6.03 -16.48
N VAL A 65 -2.78 -7.30 -16.76
CA VAL A 65 -2.81 -8.36 -15.74
C VAL A 65 -1.37 -8.71 -15.38
N VAL A 66 -1.03 -8.58 -14.10
CA VAL A 66 0.28 -9.02 -13.59
C VAL A 66 0.17 -10.48 -13.16
N PRO A 67 1.03 -11.40 -13.65
CA PRO A 67 0.81 -12.85 -13.54
C PRO A 67 0.73 -13.44 -12.11
N ARG A 68 1.13 -12.71 -11.06
CA ARG A 68 0.90 -13.04 -9.63
C ARG A 68 1.46 -11.90 -8.78
N ARG A 69 0.59 -11.13 -8.10
CA ARG A 69 0.98 -9.85 -7.47
C ARG A 69 0.83 -9.80 -5.94
N TRP A 70 -0.09 -10.57 -5.38
CA TRP A 70 -0.41 -10.53 -3.94
C TRP A 70 -0.17 -11.92 -3.35
N VAL A 71 1.09 -12.22 -3.06
CA VAL A 71 1.45 -13.38 -2.26
C VAL A 71 1.50 -12.89 -0.81
N VAL A 72 0.68 -13.48 0.04
CA VAL A 72 0.78 -13.30 1.49
C VAL A 72 1.79 -14.34 1.96
N GLU A 73 2.95 -13.90 2.45
CA GLU A 73 3.97 -14.75 3.09
C GLU A 73 3.90 -14.60 4.61
#